data_AF-A0A328KT27-F1
#
_entry.id   AF-A0A328KT27-F1
#
_cell.length_a   1.000
_cell.length_b   1.000
_cell.length_c   1.000
_cell.angle_alpha   90.00
_cell.angle_beta   90.00
_cell.angle_gamma   90.00
#
_symmetry.space_group_name_H-M   'P 1'
#
loop_
_entity.id
_entity.type
_entity.pdbx_description
1 polymer ?
#
loop_
_entity_poly.entity_id
_entity_poly.type
_entity_poly.pdbx_seq_one_letter_code
_entity_poly.pdbx_strand_id
1 'polypeptide(L)'
;MFDPTAFENLKVIVEGAVYDFDLHGDILVTDRKDVMDLASLSRMYSISFQLTETFKTMVEATFSLSVDAKNLSGEILEVPQFIPGCEMKLEFSFEMEQPEIGCEEIETLLHSIWGKERMITQKISYEYNKQAISYHNKVEVLFQKSITEDHVDDLIAVISHMIETVRTIQHFLQK
;
A
#
# COMPACT_ATOMS: atom_id res chain seq x y z
N MET A 1 -9.51 -3.26 -31.17
CA MET A 1 -9.87 -2.79 -29.83
C MET A 1 -8.73 -3.26 -28.96
N PHE A 2 -7.92 -2.34 -28.44
CA PHE A 2 -6.82 -2.71 -27.56
C PHE A 2 -7.46 -3.11 -26.23
N ASP A 3 -7.23 -4.34 -25.78
CA ASP A 3 -7.59 -4.74 -24.43
C ASP A 3 -6.74 -3.90 -23.45
N PRO A 4 -7.32 -3.33 -22.38
CA PRO A 4 -6.51 -2.70 -21.35
C PRO A 4 -5.53 -3.73 -20.78
N THR A 5 -4.35 -3.28 -20.38
CA THR A 5 -3.39 -4.16 -19.72
C THR A 5 -3.89 -4.56 -18.34
N ALA A 6 -3.39 -5.67 -17.79
CA ALA A 6 -3.64 -6.12 -16.43
C ALA A 6 -3.34 -5.02 -15.41
N PHE A 7 -2.29 -4.22 -15.65
CA PHE A 7 -1.99 -3.04 -14.84
C PHE A 7 -3.14 -2.03 -14.84
N GLU A 8 -3.70 -1.68 -16.01
CA GLU A 8 -4.82 -0.73 -16.09
C GLU A 8 -6.09 -1.29 -15.45
N ASN A 9 -6.39 -2.58 -15.66
CA ASN A 9 -7.56 -3.21 -15.06
C ASN A 9 -7.45 -3.24 -13.54
N LEU A 10 -6.33 -3.72 -12.98
CA LEU A 10 -6.10 -3.74 -11.53
C LEU A 10 -6.10 -2.32 -10.93
N LYS A 11 -5.55 -1.33 -11.63
CA LYS A 11 -5.58 0.08 -11.20
C LYS A 11 -7.01 0.59 -11.03
N VAL A 12 -7.87 0.38 -12.03
CA VAL A 12 -9.27 0.83 -12.01
C VAL A 12 -10.04 0.19 -10.87
N ILE A 13 -9.78 -1.09 -10.59
CA ILE A 13 -10.40 -1.81 -9.46
C ILE A 13 -9.97 -1.21 -8.12
N VAL A 14 -8.68 -0.97 -7.93
CA VAL A 14 -8.15 -0.34 -6.70
C VAL A 14 -8.73 1.06 -6.52
N GLU A 15 -8.78 1.86 -7.59
CA GLU A 15 -9.40 3.18 -7.58
C GLU A 15 -10.86 3.09 -7.14
N GLY A 16 -11.65 2.21 -7.77
CA GLY A 16 -13.05 2.01 -7.41
C GLY A 16 -13.22 1.65 -5.94
N ALA A 17 -12.48 0.64 -5.46
CA ALA A 17 -12.58 0.18 -4.08
C ALA A 17 -12.22 1.27 -3.06
N VAL A 18 -11.14 2.03 -3.29
CA VAL A 18 -10.73 3.11 -2.38
C VAL A 18 -11.75 4.26 -2.41
N TYR A 19 -12.22 4.66 -3.58
CA TYR A 19 -13.21 5.74 -3.68
C TYR A 19 -14.57 5.35 -3.14
N ASP A 20 -14.94 4.07 -3.15
CA ASP A 20 -16.14 3.61 -2.45
C ASP A 20 -16.03 3.94 -0.96
N PHE A 21 -14.93 3.59 -0.28
CA PHE A 21 -14.75 3.94 1.15
C PHE A 21 -14.66 5.46 1.41
N ASP A 22 -14.03 6.21 0.50
CA ASP A 22 -13.95 7.68 0.58
C ASP A 22 -15.35 8.31 0.47
N LEU A 23 -16.18 7.84 -0.46
CA LEU A 23 -17.56 8.32 -0.64
C LEU A 23 -18.48 7.95 0.53
N HIS A 24 -18.25 6.81 1.19
CA HIS A 24 -18.95 6.44 2.42
C HIS A 24 -18.48 7.26 3.64
N GLY A 25 -17.35 7.95 3.53
CA GLY A 25 -16.78 8.78 4.59
C GLY A 25 -15.92 8.01 5.60
N ASP A 26 -15.59 6.75 5.33
CA ASP A 26 -14.73 5.92 6.20
C ASP A 26 -13.27 6.39 6.18
N ILE A 27 -12.83 6.86 5.00
CA ILE A 27 -11.49 7.39 4.76
C ILE A 27 -11.55 8.72 4.03
N LEU A 28 -10.41 9.40 3.99
CA LEU A 28 -10.12 10.54 3.13
C LEU A 28 -8.91 10.21 2.27
N VAL A 29 -9.05 10.26 0.94
CA VAL A 29 -7.90 10.15 0.02
C VAL A 29 -7.00 11.39 0.17
N THR A 30 -5.71 11.18 0.48
CA THR A 30 -4.73 12.24 0.74
C THR A 30 -3.77 12.50 -0.42
N ASP A 31 -3.44 11.48 -1.21
CA ASP A 31 -2.56 11.60 -2.37
C ASP A 31 -2.88 10.54 -3.43
N ARG A 32 -2.56 10.85 -4.69
CA ARG A 32 -2.69 9.92 -5.82
C ARG A 32 -1.65 10.21 -6.88
N LYS A 33 -0.94 9.18 -7.32
CA LYS A 33 0.10 9.26 -8.35
C LYS A 33 -0.06 8.14 -9.38
N ASP A 34 0.01 8.49 -10.66
CA ASP A 34 0.18 7.56 -11.78
C ASP A 34 1.44 8.00 -12.53
N VAL A 35 2.49 7.19 -12.44
CA VAL A 35 3.85 7.54 -12.85
C VAL A 35 4.32 6.55 -13.91
N MET A 36 4.89 7.08 -14.98
CA MET A 36 5.64 6.31 -15.97
C MET A 36 7.11 6.72 -15.93
N ASP A 37 7.99 5.76 -15.69
CA ASP A 37 9.43 5.95 -15.82
C ASP A 37 9.86 5.58 -17.24
N LEU A 38 10.27 6.59 -18.01
CA LEU A 38 10.70 6.41 -19.40
C LEU A 38 12.07 5.75 -19.55
N ALA A 39 12.93 5.82 -18.53
CA ALA A 39 14.25 5.21 -18.57
C ALA A 39 14.17 3.70 -18.36
N SER A 40 13.37 3.25 -17.40
CA SER A 40 13.12 1.83 -17.14
C SER A 40 11.93 1.26 -17.92
N LEU A 41 11.13 2.11 -18.58
CA LEU A 41 9.85 1.78 -19.22
C LEU A 41 8.88 1.05 -18.27
N SER A 42 8.93 1.42 -16.98
CA SER A 42 8.05 0.89 -15.94
C SER A 42 6.91 1.87 -15.62
N ARG A 43 5.86 1.35 -15.00
CA ARG A 43 4.74 2.16 -14.49
C ARG A 43 4.47 1.85 -13.03
N MET A 44 4.02 2.86 -12.31
CA MET A 44 3.62 2.75 -10.91
C MET A 44 2.39 3.61 -10.66
N TYR A 45 1.39 3.01 -10.02
CA TYR A 45 0.23 3.70 -9.48
C TYR A 45 0.29 3.62 -7.95
N SER A 46 -0.01 4.73 -7.27
CA SER A 46 -0.18 4.76 -5.83
C SER A 46 -1.34 5.64 -5.40
N ILE A 47 -2.07 5.20 -4.39
CA ILE A 47 -3.12 5.98 -3.74
C ILE A 47 -2.95 5.91 -2.24
N SER A 48 -3.03 7.07 -1.60
CA SER A 48 -2.85 7.25 -0.17
C SER A 48 -4.12 7.75 0.48
N PHE A 49 -4.40 7.31 1.70
CA PHE A 49 -5.57 7.71 2.45
C PHE A 49 -5.34 7.63 3.97
N GLN A 50 -6.21 8.30 4.70
CA GLN A 50 -6.28 8.31 6.17
C GLN A 50 -7.71 8.03 6.62
N LEU A 51 -7.93 7.59 7.86
CA LEU A 51 -9.28 7.58 8.43
C LEU A 51 -9.81 9.01 8.58
N THR A 52 -11.11 9.20 8.37
CA THR A 52 -11.79 10.49 8.61
C THR A 52 -11.89 10.82 10.10
N GLU A 53 -11.95 9.78 10.94
CA GLU A 53 -11.89 9.90 12.40
C GLU A 53 -10.62 10.62 12.83
N THR A 54 -10.74 11.61 13.72
CA THR A 54 -9.60 12.41 14.17
C THR A 54 -8.91 11.79 15.37
N PHE A 55 -7.62 11.50 15.23
CA PHE A 55 -6.75 10.97 16.28
C PHE A 55 -5.63 11.97 16.62
N LYS A 56 -4.95 11.78 17.77
CA LYS A 56 -3.76 12.57 18.13
C LYS A 56 -2.66 12.39 17.08
N THR A 57 -2.47 11.15 16.64
CA THR A 57 -1.53 10.78 15.57
C THR A 57 -2.32 10.15 14.44
N MET A 58 -2.18 10.71 13.24
CA MET A 58 -2.77 10.16 12.04
C MET A 58 -1.81 9.15 11.41
N VAL A 59 -2.38 8.09 10.84
CA VAL A 59 -1.65 7.07 10.08
C VAL A 59 -2.07 7.21 8.63
N GLU A 60 -1.11 7.40 7.74
CA GLU A 60 -1.32 7.39 6.29
C GLU A 60 -1.05 5.99 5.75
N ALA A 61 -2.06 5.40 5.10
CA ALA A 61 -1.91 4.19 4.33
C ALA A 61 -1.65 4.54 2.87
N THR A 62 -0.76 3.80 2.20
CA THR A 62 -0.51 3.90 0.77
C THR A 62 -0.56 2.52 0.13
N PHE A 63 -1.44 2.37 -0.85
CA PHE A 63 -1.45 1.23 -1.75
C PHE A 63 -0.58 1.56 -2.97
N SER A 64 0.21 0.60 -3.46
CA SER A 64 0.99 0.76 -4.69
C SER A 64 0.93 -0.46 -5.57
N LEU A 65 0.75 -0.22 -6.87
CA LEU A 65 0.86 -1.20 -7.95
C LEU A 65 2.00 -0.79 -8.87
N SER A 66 2.90 -1.71 -9.24
CA SER A 66 3.95 -1.43 -10.22
C SER A 66 4.10 -2.55 -11.24
N VAL A 67 4.51 -2.17 -12.45
CA VAL A 67 4.78 -3.10 -13.55
C VAL A 67 6.06 -2.69 -14.27
N ASP A 68 6.92 -3.67 -14.55
CA ASP A 68 8.16 -3.44 -15.28
C ASP A 68 7.96 -3.50 -16.81
N ALA A 69 9.00 -3.11 -17.56
CA ALA A 69 8.95 -3.12 -19.01
C ALA A 69 8.71 -4.52 -19.60
N LYS A 70 9.21 -5.57 -18.93
CA LYS A 70 9.07 -6.95 -19.41
C LYS A 70 7.60 -7.38 -19.36
N ASN A 71 6.91 -7.13 -18.25
CA ASN A 71 5.50 -7.44 -18.09
C ASN A 71 4.63 -6.60 -19.03
N LEU A 72 4.89 -5.29 -19.09
CA LEU A 72 4.13 -4.39 -19.95
C LEU A 72 4.27 -4.75 -21.44
N SER A 73 5.50 -4.97 -21.92
CA SER A 73 5.73 -5.30 -23.33
C SER A 73 5.30 -6.73 -23.69
N GLY A 74 5.48 -7.70 -22.80
CA GLY A 74 5.05 -9.08 -23.03
C GLY A 74 3.54 -9.18 -23.22
N GLU A 75 2.78 -8.37 -22.48
CA GLU A 75 1.34 -8.26 -22.61
C GLU A 75 0.92 -7.54 -23.90
N ILE A 76 1.47 -6.35 -24.18
CA ILE A 76 1.15 -5.56 -25.38
C ILE A 76 1.47 -6.32 -26.67
N LEU A 77 2.52 -7.14 -26.66
CA LEU A 77 2.94 -7.96 -27.79
C LEU A 77 2.22 -9.32 -27.85
N GLU A 78 1.27 -9.58 -26.93
CA GLU A 78 0.50 -10.82 -26.83
C GLU A 78 1.40 -12.07 -26.88
N VAL A 79 2.51 -12.05 -26.13
CA VAL A 79 3.49 -13.14 -26.15
C VAL A 79 2.82 -14.45 -25.70
N PRO A 80 2.85 -15.53 -26.51
CA PRO A 80 2.17 -16.77 -26.16
C PRO A 80 2.66 -17.34 -24.82
N GLN A 81 1.72 -17.77 -23.97
CA GLN A 81 1.99 -18.32 -22.63
C GLN A 81 2.62 -17.34 -21.64
N PHE A 82 2.66 -16.05 -21.97
CA PHE A 82 3.08 -15.00 -21.04
C PHE A 82 1.93 -14.68 -20.08
N ILE A 83 2.20 -14.71 -18.77
CA ILE A 83 1.23 -14.31 -17.74
C ILE A 83 1.72 -12.97 -17.19
N PRO A 84 1.08 -11.84 -17.57
CA PRO A 84 1.46 -10.54 -17.04
C PRO A 84 1.16 -10.47 -15.54
N GLY A 85 2.08 -9.90 -14.78
CA GLY A 85 1.93 -9.72 -13.35
C GLY A 85 2.36 -8.32 -12.91
N CYS A 86 1.65 -7.80 -11.91
CA CYS A 86 2.02 -6.56 -11.23
C CYS A 86 2.58 -6.87 -9.84
N GLU A 87 3.46 -6.01 -9.36
CA GLU A 87 3.93 -6.02 -7.98
C GLU A 87 3.02 -5.12 -7.14
N MET A 88 2.61 -5.62 -5.97
CA MET A 88 1.80 -4.87 -5.01
C MET A 88 2.60 -4.61 -3.74
N LYS A 89 2.51 -3.38 -3.25
CA LYS A 89 3.10 -2.97 -1.98
C LYS A 89 2.09 -2.17 -1.16
N LEU A 90 2.06 -2.45 0.14
CA LEU A 90 1.29 -1.67 1.10
C LEU A 90 2.24 -0.97 2.05
N GLU A 91 1.98 0.29 2.34
CA GLU A 91 2.81 1.11 3.22
C GLU A 91 1.92 1.82 4.26
N PHE A 92 2.39 1.90 5.50
CA PHE A 92 1.76 2.65 6.58
C PHE A 92 2.79 3.59 7.21
N SER A 93 2.49 4.89 7.22
CA SER A 93 3.39 5.95 7.65
C SER A 93 2.77 6.75 8.79
N PHE A 94 3.50 6.92 9.89
CA PHE A 94 3.03 7.62 11.08
C PHE A 94 4.17 8.10 11.99
N GLU A 95 3.85 9.00 12.91
CA GLU A 95 4.78 9.42 13.97
C GLU A 95 4.68 8.53 15.20
N MET A 96 5.81 8.28 15.86
CA MET A 96 5.86 7.54 17.12
C MET A 96 6.98 8.05 18.03
N GLU A 97 6.81 7.93 19.35
CA GLU A 97 7.78 8.44 20.34
C GLU A 97 8.83 7.39 20.75
N GLN A 98 8.46 6.11 20.83
CA GLN A 98 9.32 5.03 21.36
C GLN A 98 9.47 3.88 20.34
N PRO A 99 10.34 4.01 19.33
CA PRO A 99 10.49 2.99 18.28
C PRO A 99 10.98 1.64 18.81
N GLU A 100 11.80 1.62 19.87
CA GLU A 100 12.40 0.39 20.40
C GLU A 100 11.37 -0.62 20.93
N ILE A 101 10.25 -0.13 21.45
CA ILE A 101 9.15 -0.98 21.96
C ILE A 101 8.04 -1.05 20.91
N GLY A 102 7.65 0.10 20.35
CA GLY A 102 6.50 0.16 19.46
C GLY A 102 6.68 -0.61 18.16
N CYS A 103 7.91 -0.75 17.63
CA CYS A 103 8.11 -1.53 16.40
C CYS A 103 7.73 -3.01 16.58
N GLU A 104 8.14 -3.66 17.68
CA GLU A 104 7.84 -5.07 17.93
C GLU A 104 6.32 -5.32 18.07
N GLU A 105 5.62 -4.40 18.75
CA GLU A 105 4.18 -4.47 18.94
C GLU A 105 3.41 -4.23 17.62
N ILE A 106 3.86 -3.26 16.82
CA ILE A 106 3.31 -3.00 15.48
C ILE A 106 3.52 -4.21 14.56
N GLU A 107 4.70 -4.83 14.56
CA GLU A 107 4.97 -6.03 13.76
C GLU A 107 4.04 -7.19 14.15
N THR A 108 3.87 -7.41 15.46
CA THR A 108 2.97 -8.42 16.00
C THR A 108 1.51 -8.16 15.57
N LEU A 109 1.08 -6.90 15.64
CA LEU A 109 -0.24 -6.46 15.21
C LEU A 109 -0.44 -6.74 13.72
N LEU A 110 0.50 -6.34 12.85
CA LEU A 110 0.37 -6.57 11.42
C LEU A 110 0.39 -8.05 11.06
N HIS A 111 1.18 -8.88 11.74
CA HIS A 111 1.14 -10.33 11.53
C HIS A 111 -0.19 -10.96 11.93
N SER A 112 -0.93 -10.37 12.87
CA SER A 112 -2.26 -10.84 13.24
C SER A 112 -3.30 -10.56 12.14
N ILE A 113 -3.12 -9.49 11.35
CA ILE A 113 -4.03 -9.08 10.27
C ILE A 113 -3.63 -9.76 8.95
N TRP A 114 -2.35 -9.68 8.59
CA TRP A 114 -1.82 -10.10 7.28
C TRP A 114 -1.28 -11.53 7.26
N GLY A 115 -1.10 -12.14 8.42
CA GLY A 115 -0.52 -13.47 8.59
C GLY A 115 0.99 -13.46 8.82
N LYS A 116 1.48 -14.53 9.46
CA LYS A 116 2.90 -14.67 9.86
C LYS A 116 3.87 -14.88 8.69
N GLU A 117 3.35 -15.33 7.54
CA GLU A 117 4.15 -15.60 6.34
C GLU A 117 4.50 -14.33 5.55
N ARG A 118 3.87 -13.19 5.88
CA ARG A 118 4.12 -11.91 5.20
C ARG A 118 5.39 -11.27 5.75
N MET A 119 6.23 -10.79 4.85
CA MET A 119 7.41 -10.02 5.23
C MET A 119 6.98 -8.59 5.55
N ILE A 120 7.22 -8.17 6.79
CA ILE A 120 6.97 -6.82 7.29
C ILE A 120 8.33 -6.15 7.50
N THR A 121 8.51 -4.95 6.96
CA THR A 121 9.72 -4.16 7.21
C THR A 121 9.37 -2.80 7.78
N GLN A 122 10.09 -2.36 8.80
CA GLN A 122 9.90 -1.04 9.40
C GLN A 122 11.17 -0.20 9.21
N LYS A 123 10.98 1.04 8.77
CA LYS A 123 12.05 2.03 8.60
C LYS A 123 11.75 3.22 9.50
N ILE A 124 12.66 3.45 10.44
CA ILE A 124 12.60 4.59 11.36
C ILE A 124 13.48 5.71 10.81
N SER A 125 12.93 6.91 10.74
CA SER A 125 13.63 8.11 10.29
C SER A 125 13.36 9.30 11.21
N TYR A 126 14.36 10.16 11.35
CA TYR A 126 14.29 11.37 12.14
C TYR A 126 15.23 12.42 11.56
N GLU A 127 14.97 13.69 11.85
CA GLU A 127 15.85 14.77 11.42
C GLU A 127 17.07 14.88 12.35
N TYR A 128 18.26 14.74 11.77
CA TYR A 128 19.52 14.87 12.50
C TYR A 128 19.70 16.28 13.08
N ASN A 129 20.27 16.39 14.29
CA ASN A 129 20.46 17.63 15.07
C ASN A 129 19.18 18.35 15.55
N LYS A 130 17.99 17.79 15.33
CA LYS A 130 16.83 18.12 16.16
C LYS A 130 16.79 17.11 17.30
N GLN A 131 16.52 17.57 18.52
CA GLN A 131 16.25 16.64 19.62
C GLN A 131 14.98 15.89 19.21
N ALA A 132 15.10 14.61 18.82
CA ALA A 132 13.99 13.86 18.25
C ALA A 132 12.94 13.64 19.35
N ILE A 133 11.86 14.42 19.29
CA ILE A 133 10.68 14.28 20.15
C ILE A 133 9.75 13.21 19.57
N SER A 134 9.76 13.03 18.25
CA SER A 134 9.05 11.97 17.54
C SER A 134 9.91 11.43 16.38
N TYR A 135 9.62 10.19 16.00
CA TYR A 135 10.21 9.47 14.89
C TYR A 135 9.16 9.20 13.84
N HIS A 136 9.53 9.26 12.56
CA HIS A 136 8.68 8.79 11.48
C HIS A 136 8.93 7.30 11.26
N ASN A 137 7.90 6.49 11.49
CA ASN A 137 7.90 5.07 11.17
C ASN A 137 7.17 4.86 9.83
N LYS A 138 7.84 4.10 8.96
CA LYS A 138 7.29 3.60 7.71
C LYS A 138 7.32 2.09 7.73
N VAL A 139 6.14 1.49 7.74
CA VAL A 139 5.92 0.05 7.74
C VAL A 139 5.53 -0.39 6.34
N GLU A 140 6.22 -1.37 5.76
CA GLU A 140 5.92 -1.94 4.45
C GLU A 140 5.50 -3.41 4.61
N VAL A 141 4.40 -3.81 3.97
CA VAL A 141 3.95 -5.20 3.85
C VAL A 141 4.22 -5.68 2.43
N LEU A 142 5.08 -6.70 2.31
CA LEU A 142 5.58 -7.17 1.02
C LEU A 142 4.91 -8.48 0.60
N PHE A 143 4.45 -8.50 -0.66
CA PHE A 143 3.80 -9.64 -1.28
C PHE A 143 4.76 -10.32 -2.24
N GLN A 144 5.04 -11.61 -2.01
CA GLN A 144 6.01 -12.37 -2.82
C GLN A 144 5.47 -12.82 -4.19
N LYS A 145 4.14 -12.82 -4.36
CA LYS A 145 3.49 -13.25 -5.60
C LYS A 145 3.03 -12.03 -6.39
N SER A 146 3.31 -12.04 -7.69
CA SER A 146 2.72 -11.08 -8.61
C SER A 146 1.20 -11.21 -8.63
N ILE A 147 0.52 -10.08 -8.75
CA ILE A 147 -0.93 -9.99 -8.86
C ILE A 147 -1.31 -9.98 -10.33
N THR A 148 -2.33 -10.78 -10.65
CA THR A 148 -2.95 -10.87 -11.97
C THR A 148 -4.45 -10.57 -11.86
N GLU A 149 -5.14 -10.47 -12.99
CA GLU A 149 -6.58 -10.23 -13.05
C GLU A 149 -7.44 -11.33 -12.42
N ASP A 150 -6.89 -12.51 -12.15
CA ASP A 150 -7.61 -13.56 -11.42
C ASP A 150 -7.78 -13.24 -9.92
N HIS A 151 -7.04 -12.24 -9.41
CA HIS A 151 -6.99 -11.87 -8.00
C HIS A 151 -7.77 -10.58 -7.69
N VAL A 152 -8.69 -10.18 -8.56
CA VAL A 152 -9.44 -8.91 -8.46
C VAL A 152 -10.26 -8.82 -7.17
N ASP A 153 -10.95 -9.89 -6.80
CA ASP A 153 -11.74 -9.94 -5.57
C ASP A 153 -10.85 -9.81 -4.31
N ASP A 154 -9.61 -10.29 -4.39
CA ASP A 154 -8.65 -10.18 -3.28
C ASP A 154 -8.22 -8.72 -3.05
N LEU A 155 -8.21 -7.87 -4.09
CA LEU A 155 -7.80 -6.47 -3.95
C LEU A 155 -8.78 -5.66 -3.09
N ILE A 156 -10.08 -5.90 -3.22
CA ILE A 156 -11.10 -5.23 -2.41
C ILE A 156 -10.94 -5.62 -0.93
N ALA A 157 -10.68 -6.90 -0.67
CA ALA A 157 -10.38 -7.38 0.67
C ALA A 157 -9.07 -6.77 1.22
N VAL A 158 -8.05 -6.61 0.37
CA VAL A 158 -6.79 -5.94 0.74
C VAL A 158 -7.05 -4.50 1.18
N ILE A 159 -7.82 -3.70 0.42
CA ILE A 159 -8.14 -2.32 0.82
C ILE A 159 -8.89 -2.29 2.16
N SER A 160 -9.85 -3.20 2.35
CA SER A 160 -10.57 -3.33 3.63
C SER A 160 -9.62 -3.64 4.80
N HIS A 161 -8.67 -4.56 4.59
CA HIS A 161 -7.65 -4.90 5.59
C HIS A 161 -6.64 -3.78 5.83
N MET A 162 -6.34 -2.95 4.83
CA MET A 162 -5.52 -1.75 5.02
C MET A 162 -6.23 -0.76 5.95
N ILE A 163 -7.51 -0.50 5.73
CA ILE A 163 -8.31 0.38 6.60
C ILE A 163 -8.32 -0.14 8.05
N GLU A 164 -8.50 -1.45 8.23
CA GLU A 164 -8.43 -2.05 9.56
C GLU A 164 -7.03 -1.97 10.18
N THR A 165 -5.98 -2.12 9.37
CA THR A 165 -4.59 -1.93 9.83
C THR A 165 -4.37 -0.50 10.31
N VAL A 166 -4.79 0.51 9.54
CA VAL A 166 -4.73 1.93 9.91
C VAL A 166 -5.45 2.14 11.24
N ARG A 167 -6.69 1.66 11.36
CA ARG A 167 -7.49 1.77 12.60
C ARG A 167 -6.76 1.16 13.78
N THR A 168 -6.22 -0.05 13.64
CA THR A 168 -5.58 -0.76 14.75
C THR A 168 -4.28 -0.08 15.17
N ILE A 169 -3.47 0.40 14.22
CA ILE A 169 -2.27 1.21 14.51
C ILE A 169 -2.65 2.50 15.23
N GLN A 170 -3.67 3.23 14.76
CA GLN A 170 -4.09 4.49 15.39
C GLN A 170 -4.54 4.29 16.85
N HIS A 171 -5.30 3.23 17.14
CA HIS A 171 -5.69 2.89 18.51
C HIS A 171 -4.49 2.49 19.38
N PHE A 172 -3.49 1.83 18.79
CA PHE A 172 -2.25 1.50 19.49
C PHE A 172 -1.48 2.78 19.88
N LEU A 173 -1.36 3.75 18.96
CA LEU A 173 -0.65 5.01 19.17
C LEU A 173 -1.34 5.97 20.16
N GLN A 174 -2.57 5.68 20.59
CA GLN A 174 -3.28 6.45 21.61
C GLN A 174 -2.98 6.01 23.05
N LYS A 175 -2.35 4.84 23.23
CA LYS A 175 -1.99 4.32 24.56
C LYS A 175 -0.78 5.03 25.13
#